data_AF-A0A8H7KAB3-F1
#
_entry.id   AF-A0A8H7KAB3-F1
#
_cell.length_a   1.000
_cell.length_b   1.000
_cell.length_c   1.000
_cell.angle_alpha   90.00
_cell.angle_beta   90.00
_cell.angle_gamma   90.00
#
_symmetry.space_group_name_H-M   'P 1'
#
loop_
_entity.id
_entity.type
_entity.pdbx_description
1 polymer ?
#
loop_
_entity_poly.entity_id
_entity_poly.type
_entity_poly.pdbx_seq_one_letter_code
_entity_poly.pdbx_strand_id
1 'polypeptide(L)'
;MSKIPTQGEYLDWYGFKFRWASYHRTPDQLNHYLYSYDTLSTDALEALDKLSPPAPTAPRKDIQTAYEPKEKSLTRDLFKLLEKNKNDDQAIRALWTEVNTVPEWVNWDEIERGQKVFWRYAGPAITALTHLSLLGGMSSGRTTVETLDRTGGFGARAVKRRLMETVQHTFGVHKDIQSIQPGGEGWEASVRVRLLHSSVRRRIIQLAQEKPEYYSIKDHGVPVNDLDCIGTINTFSSTVIWLGYPRQGIYLSKREILDYLALWRYVAYLMGTPHDWMATPEMAKAMMESLLVSEYRPTKKSATLANNIITGFEGEPPIYASRGYINALTWWLNGPQLARALEIEKPSLYHYALVASQCWHFMLISYITSSIPYLDHRNIEFMKRSYYDAFVFNKKKGALGYKAMFLFKWIPDHVNTTTPLGVTDEERRKMSGAFGRGTIEKTALFQLLLSTLMLFSLAYYVWTVLQRTQGE
;
A
#
# COMPACT_ATOMS: atom_id res chain seq x y z
N MET A 1 6.76 -11.99 -26.07
CA MET A 1 7.94 -11.47 -25.35
C MET A 1 8.08 -10.00 -25.71
N SER A 2 7.97 -9.10 -24.74
CA SER A 2 8.25 -7.68 -24.98
C SER A 2 9.74 -7.51 -25.31
N LYS A 3 10.03 -6.63 -26.27
CA LYS A 3 11.40 -6.27 -26.67
C LYS A 3 12.18 -5.83 -25.42
N ILE A 4 13.38 -6.37 -25.23
CA ILE A 4 14.27 -5.95 -24.13
C ILE A 4 14.63 -4.47 -24.36
N PRO A 5 14.39 -3.58 -23.40
CA PRO A 5 14.73 -2.18 -23.56
C PRO A 5 16.23 -1.97 -23.73
N THR A 6 16.60 -1.11 -24.66
CA THR A 6 17.99 -0.71 -24.91
C THR A 6 18.36 0.54 -24.11
N GLN A 7 19.63 0.67 -23.73
CA GLN A 7 20.08 1.83 -22.95
C GLN A 7 19.83 3.13 -23.73
N GLY A 8 19.17 4.07 -23.07
CA GLY A 8 18.78 5.35 -23.65
C GLY A 8 17.46 5.34 -24.41
N GLU A 9 16.80 4.19 -24.59
CA GLU A 9 15.47 4.06 -25.17
C GLU A 9 14.42 4.75 -24.29
N TYR A 10 13.50 5.47 -24.95
CA TYR A 10 12.34 6.05 -24.29
C TYR A 10 11.20 5.03 -24.29
N LEU A 11 10.70 4.72 -23.10
CA LEU A 11 9.57 3.82 -22.90
C LEU A 11 8.35 4.60 -22.45
N ASP A 12 7.18 4.15 -22.89
CA ASP A 12 5.87 4.55 -22.35
C ASP A 12 5.17 3.29 -21.85
N TRP A 13 5.03 3.17 -20.53
CA TRP A 13 4.36 2.04 -19.90
C TRP A 13 3.13 2.53 -19.15
N TYR A 14 1.95 2.23 -19.68
CA TYR A 14 0.66 2.69 -19.15
C TYR A 14 0.55 4.22 -18.95
N GLY A 15 1.20 5.01 -19.81
CA GLY A 15 1.19 6.48 -19.76
C GLY A 15 2.30 7.05 -18.89
N PHE A 16 3.16 6.21 -18.30
CA PHE A 16 4.36 6.63 -17.62
C PHE A 16 5.55 6.58 -18.57
N LYS A 17 6.15 7.74 -18.81
CA LYS A 17 7.26 7.92 -19.75
C LYS A 17 8.57 8.07 -19.01
N PHE A 18 9.57 7.27 -19.38
CA PHE A 18 10.90 7.33 -18.79
C PHE A 18 11.96 6.84 -19.78
N ARG A 19 13.23 7.09 -19.45
CA ARG A 19 14.37 6.70 -20.27
C ARG A 19 15.10 5.56 -19.58
N TRP A 20 15.30 4.45 -20.29
CA TRP A 20 16.02 3.31 -19.76
C TRP A 20 17.50 3.66 -19.53
N ALA A 21 18.00 3.40 -18.33
CA ALA A 21 19.35 3.78 -17.88
C ALA A 21 20.12 2.57 -17.32
N SER A 22 21.41 2.74 -17.06
CA SER A 22 22.32 1.65 -16.65
C SER A 22 21.92 0.95 -15.33
N TYR A 23 21.26 1.65 -14.41
CA TYR A 23 20.77 1.07 -13.15
C TYR A 23 19.49 0.23 -13.31
N HIS A 24 18.83 0.26 -14.47
CA HIS A 24 17.62 -0.52 -14.69
C HIS A 24 17.95 -2.00 -14.84
N ARG A 25 17.00 -2.85 -14.45
CA ARG A 25 17.08 -4.29 -14.59
C ARG A 25 16.02 -4.79 -15.54
N THR A 26 16.41 -5.61 -16.50
CA THR A 26 15.46 -6.24 -17.42
C THR A 26 14.62 -7.28 -16.70
N PRO A 27 13.45 -7.68 -17.25
CA PRO A 27 12.65 -8.76 -16.67
C PRO A 27 13.45 -10.05 -16.45
N ASP A 28 14.37 -10.39 -17.36
CA ASP A 28 15.22 -11.58 -17.23
C ASP A 28 16.22 -11.46 -16.08
N GLN A 29 16.77 -10.27 -15.85
CA GLN A 29 17.64 -10.01 -14.70
C GLN A 29 16.88 -10.08 -13.37
N LEU A 30 15.58 -9.78 -13.36
CA LEU A 30 14.72 -9.84 -12.17
C LEU A 30 14.15 -11.25 -11.92
N ASN A 31 14.10 -12.14 -12.93
CA ASN A 31 13.46 -13.45 -12.81
C ASN A 31 14.03 -14.33 -11.69
N HIS A 32 15.30 -14.19 -11.30
CA HIS A 32 15.86 -14.97 -10.19
C HIS A 32 15.16 -14.70 -8.86
N TYR A 33 14.66 -13.48 -8.65
CA TYR A 33 13.90 -13.11 -7.46
C TYR A 33 12.52 -13.77 -7.37
N LEU A 34 12.04 -14.43 -8.43
CA LEU A 34 10.81 -15.22 -8.39
C LEU A 34 10.98 -16.51 -7.58
N TYR A 35 12.21 -16.98 -7.44
CA TYR A 35 12.53 -18.26 -6.81
C TYR A 35 13.38 -18.11 -5.54
N SER A 36 13.81 -16.88 -5.21
CA SER A 36 14.38 -16.55 -3.92
C SER A 36 13.32 -15.98 -2.97
N TYR A 37 13.52 -16.21 -1.69
CA TYR A 37 12.64 -15.78 -0.62
C TYR A 37 13.39 -15.83 0.72
N ASP A 38 12.80 -15.26 1.75
CA ASP A 38 13.32 -15.28 3.12
C ASP A 38 13.31 -16.71 3.73
N THR A 39 14.44 -17.40 3.58
CA THR A 39 14.66 -18.74 4.14
C THR A 39 14.80 -18.68 5.65
N LEU A 40 15.46 -17.65 6.20
CA LEU A 40 15.67 -17.50 7.63
C LEU A 40 14.35 -17.47 8.41
N SER A 41 13.38 -16.67 7.96
CA SER A 41 12.06 -16.65 8.61
C SER A 41 11.28 -17.95 8.40
N THR A 42 11.51 -18.64 7.28
CA THR A 42 10.88 -19.95 7.00
C THR A 42 11.40 -21.02 7.96
N ASP A 43 12.72 -21.12 8.12
CA ASP A 43 13.37 -22.08 9.03
C ASP A 43 12.99 -21.82 10.49
N ALA A 44 12.96 -20.54 10.89
CA ALA A 44 12.51 -20.15 12.22
C ALA A 44 11.04 -20.52 12.47
N LEU A 45 10.16 -20.34 11.47
CA LEU A 45 8.77 -20.75 11.56
C LEU A 45 8.62 -22.27 11.73
N GLU A 46 9.41 -23.06 11.01
CA GLU A 46 9.43 -24.53 11.17
C GLU A 46 9.91 -24.96 12.55
N ALA A 47 10.95 -24.33 13.09
CA ALA A 47 11.40 -24.55 14.45
C ALA A 47 10.32 -24.20 15.50
N LEU A 48 9.61 -23.08 15.31
CA LEU A 48 8.51 -22.67 16.19
C LEU A 48 7.33 -23.65 16.14
N ASP A 49 7.07 -24.29 14.99
CA ASP A 49 6.05 -25.32 14.85
C ASP A 49 6.40 -26.60 15.61
N LYS A 50 7.69 -26.96 15.71
CA LYS A 50 8.13 -28.10 16.55
C LYS A 50 7.90 -27.84 18.03
N LEU A 51 8.10 -26.60 18.49
CA LEU A 51 7.91 -26.19 19.88
C LEU A 51 6.43 -25.99 20.24
N SER A 52 5.64 -25.48 19.30
CA SER A 52 4.22 -25.22 19.48
C SER A 52 3.50 -25.52 18.16
N PRO A 53 2.99 -26.74 17.97
CA PRO A 53 2.32 -27.13 16.73
C PRO A 53 1.09 -26.26 16.44
N PRO A 54 0.84 -25.91 15.16
CA PRO A 54 -0.40 -25.22 14.78
C PRO A 54 -1.61 -26.13 15.00
N ALA A 55 -2.72 -25.54 15.47
CA ALA A 55 -3.99 -26.26 15.56
C ALA A 55 -4.47 -26.71 14.17
N PRO A 56 -5.15 -27.87 14.04
CA PRO A 56 -5.74 -28.29 12.78
C PRO A 56 -6.75 -27.23 12.30
N THR A 57 -6.46 -26.60 11.17
CA THR A 57 -7.36 -25.63 10.55
C THR A 57 -8.38 -26.34 9.68
N ALA A 58 -9.65 -26.33 10.11
CA ALA A 58 -10.75 -26.78 9.26
C ALA A 58 -10.91 -25.83 8.04
N PRO A 59 -11.15 -26.35 6.82
CA PRO A 59 -11.47 -25.52 5.67
C PRO A 59 -12.76 -24.72 5.92
N ARG A 60 -12.82 -23.49 5.42
CA ARG A 60 -14.02 -22.66 5.48
C ARG A 60 -15.12 -23.30 4.65
N LYS A 61 -16.37 -23.18 5.11
CA LYS A 61 -17.57 -23.52 4.32
C LYS A 61 -17.93 -22.43 3.28
N ASP A 62 -17.46 -21.20 3.47
CA ASP A 62 -17.71 -20.08 2.56
C ASP A 62 -16.57 -19.03 2.64
N ILE A 63 -16.04 -18.63 1.48
CA ILE A 63 -15.00 -17.59 1.34
C ILE A 63 -15.60 -16.18 1.56
N GLN A 64 -16.92 -16.01 1.37
CA GLN A 64 -17.61 -14.74 1.46
C GLN A 64 -18.05 -14.32 2.87
N THR A 65 -18.03 -15.22 3.86
CA THR A 65 -18.34 -14.86 5.25
C THR A 65 -17.09 -14.31 5.96
N ALA A 66 -17.17 -13.11 6.54
CA ALA A 66 -16.03 -12.57 7.30
C ALA A 66 -15.82 -13.44 8.57
N TYR A 67 -14.58 -13.89 8.82
CA TYR A 67 -14.28 -14.63 10.06
C TYR A 67 -14.22 -13.61 11.18
N GLU A 68 -15.20 -13.60 12.07
CA GLU A 68 -15.10 -12.87 13.33
C GLU A 68 -14.40 -13.76 14.36
N PRO A 69 -13.17 -13.44 14.78
CA PRO A 69 -12.54 -14.18 15.86
C PRO A 69 -13.39 -13.99 17.12
N LYS A 70 -13.92 -15.08 17.68
CA LYS A 70 -14.41 -15.07 19.06
C LYS A 70 -13.21 -14.72 19.96
N GLU A 71 -13.34 -13.66 20.77
CA GLU A 71 -12.31 -13.05 21.65
C GLU A 71 -11.54 -14.02 22.60
N LYS A 72 -11.86 -15.31 22.63
CA LYS A 72 -11.29 -16.31 23.56
C LYS A 72 -10.53 -17.48 22.93
N SER A 73 -10.32 -17.50 21.61
CA SER A 73 -9.38 -18.47 21.04
C SER A 73 -7.95 -18.00 21.32
N LEU A 74 -7.22 -18.71 22.20
CA LEU A 74 -5.77 -18.62 22.38
C LEU A 74 -5.09 -18.79 21.02
N THR A 75 -5.02 -17.69 20.28
CA THR A 75 -4.46 -17.67 18.94
C THR A 75 -2.96 -17.72 19.08
N ARG A 76 -2.36 -18.70 18.42
CA ARG A 76 -0.91 -18.93 18.39
C ARG A 76 -0.19 -17.66 17.91
N ASP A 77 0.32 -16.86 18.84
CA ASP A 77 1.06 -15.62 18.53
C ASP A 77 2.52 -15.97 18.22
N LEU A 78 2.84 -16.05 16.93
CA LEU A 78 4.18 -16.39 16.44
C LEU A 78 5.26 -15.43 16.93
N PHE A 79 4.95 -14.13 17.08
CA PHE A 79 5.94 -13.17 17.58
C PHE A 79 6.26 -13.42 19.05
N LYS A 80 5.24 -13.67 19.88
CA LYS A 80 5.46 -14.00 21.30
C LYS A 80 6.18 -15.33 21.48
N LEU A 81 5.92 -16.30 20.60
CA LEU A 81 6.68 -17.54 20.57
C LEU A 81 8.14 -17.31 20.14
N LEU A 82 8.38 -16.45 19.14
CA LEU A 82 9.74 -16.08 18.74
C LEU A 82 10.50 -15.42 19.89
N GLU A 83 9.88 -14.45 20.56
CA GLU A 83 10.47 -13.73 21.70
C GLU A 83 10.78 -14.66 22.88
N LYS A 84 9.85 -15.57 23.21
CA LYS A 84 10.00 -16.52 24.33
C LYS A 84 11.10 -17.56 24.07
N ASN A 85 11.16 -18.10 22.86
CA ASN A 85 12.04 -19.22 22.50
C ASN A 85 13.33 -18.75 21.78
N LYS A 86 13.70 -17.47 21.90
CA LYS A 86 14.83 -16.83 21.19
C LYS A 86 16.18 -17.55 21.30
N ASN A 87 16.34 -18.43 22.29
CA ASN A 87 17.58 -19.17 22.54
C ASN A 87 17.48 -20.68 22.22
N ASP A 88 16.29 -21.19 21.90
CA ASP A 88 15.99 -22.63 21.95
C ASP A 88 16.35 -23.36 20.64
N ASP A 89 16.45 -22.64 19.52
CA ASP A 89 16.83 -23.16 18.21
C ASP A 89 17.75 -22.18 17.47
N GLN A 90 18.62 -22.70 16.59
CA GLN A 90 19.58 -21.88 15.84
C GLN A 90 18.89 -20.90 14.87
N ALA A 91 17.85 -21.33 14.15
CA ALA A 91 17.13 -20.48 13.20
C ALA A 91 16.30 -19.41 13.91
N ILE A 92 15.66 -19.78 15.03
CA ILE A 92 14.96 -18.82 15.90
C ILE A 92 15.92 -17.74 16.42
N ARG A 93 17.09 -18.16 16.92
CA ARG A 93 18.12 -17.24 17.42
C ARG A 93 18.66 -16.34 16.32
N ALA A 94 18.93 -16.89 15.15
CA ALA A 94 19.43 -16.14 14.00
C ALA A 94 18.41 -15.08 13.55
N LEU A 95 17.12 -15.45 13.40
CA LEU A 95 16.06 -14.50 13.07
C LEU A 95 15.93 -13.41 14.15
N TRP A 96 15.90 -13.80 15.42
CA TRP A 96 15.80 -12.85 16.53
C TRP A 96 17.00 -11.89 16.57
N THR A 97 18.20 -12.39 16.29
CA THR A 97 19.41 -11.57 16.24
C THR A 97 19.35 -10.58 15.08
N GLU A 98 18.97 -11.02 13.88
CA GLU A 98 18.87 -10.16 12.70
C GLU A 98 17.88 -9.01 12.92
N VAL A 99 16.67 -9.30 13.42
CA VAL A 99 15.66 -8.25 13.63
C VAL A 99 16.02 -7.28 14.76
N ASN A 100 16.88 -7.66 15.70
CA ASN A 100 17.38 -6.77 16.75
C ASN A 100 18.69 -6.05 16.38
N THR A 101 19.34 -6.47 15.28
CA THR A 101 20.59 -5.85 14.82
C THR A 101 20.25 -4.64 13.96
N VAL A 102 20.89 -3.51 14.25
CA VAL A 102 20.77 -2.28 13.47
C VAL A 102 21.92 -2.23 12.47
N PRO A 103 21.66 -2.26 11.15
CA PRO A 103 22.72 -2.17 10.14
C PRO A 103 23.49 -0.85 10.20
N GLU A 104 24.77 -0.86 9.83
CA GLU A 104 25.66 0.31 9.88
C GLU A 104 25.19 1.49 9.01
N TRP A 105 24.44 1.22 7.93
CA TRP A 105 23.91 2.24 7.04
C TRP A 105 22.66 2.96 7.60
N VAL A 106 22.13 2.53 8.76
CA VAL A 106 20.93 3.14 9.35
C VAL A 106 21.30 4.42 10.09
N ASN A 107 20.72 5.53 9.62
CA ASN A 107 20.77 6.82 10.30
C ASN A 107 19.39 7.17 10.87
N TRP A 108 19.26 7.20 12.20
CA TRP A 108 17.98 7.48 12.86
C TRP A 108 17.46 8.89 12.59
N ASP A 109 18.32 9.88 12.41
CA ASP A 109 17.90 11.25 12.11
C ASP A 109 17.33 11.35 10.69
N GLU A 110 17.86 10.56 9.74
CA GLU A 110 17.29 10.44 8.39
C GLU A 110 15.91 9.79 8.42
N ILE A 111 15.78 8.69 9.16
CA ILE A 111 14.51 7.99 9.34
C ILE A 111 13.47 8.92 10.00
N GLU A 112 13.85 9.68 11.03
CA GLU A 112 12.92 10.59 11.74
C GLU A 112 12.36 11.64 10.78
N ARG A 113 13.23 12.22 9.93
CA ARG A 113 12.80 13.15 8.90
C ARG A 113 11.93 12.47 7.83
N GLY A 114 12.23 11.23 7.46
CA GLY A 114 11.41 10.43 6.55
C GLY A 114 10.00 10.20 7.10
N GLN A 115 9.87 9.93 8.40
CA GLN A 115 8.58 9.82 9.08
C GLN A 115 7.79 11.15 9.00
N LYS A 116 8.47 12.28 9.18
CA LYS A 116 7.88 13.63 9.06
C LYS A 116 7.37 13.92 7.64
N VAL A 117 8.05 13.45 6.59
CA VAL A 117 7.59 13.60 5.19
C VAL A 117 6.20 12.97 4.98
N PHE A 118 5.98 11.77 5.49
CA PHE A 118 4.67 11.11 5.38
C PHE A 118 3.56 11.94 6.01
N TRP A 119 3.77 12.42 7.25
CA TRP A 119 2.75 13.18 7.97
C TRP A 119 2.54 14.58 7.41
N ARG A 120 3.59 15.22 6.89
CA ARG A 120 3.50 16.50 6.18
C ARG A 120 2.54 16.40 5.00
N TYR A 121 2.63 15.29 4.26
CA TYR A 121 1.81 15.02 3.07
C TYR A 121 0.81 13.87 3.28
N ALA A 122 0.23 13.73 4.48
CA ALA A 122 -0.58 12.55 4.85
C ALA A 122 -1.76 12.29 3.90
N GLY A 123 -2.49 13.34 3.52
CA GLY A 123 -3.61 13.24 2.57
C GLY A 123 -3.18 12.68 1.20
N PRO A 124 -2.24 13.34 0.51
CA PRO A 124 -1.65 12.82 -0.73
C PRO A 124 -1.03 11.42 -0.60
N ALA A 125 -0.33 11.15 0.50
CA ALA A 125 0.33 9.87 0.74
C ALA A 125 -0.69 8.72 0.84
N ILE A 126 -1.73 8.89 1.65
CA ILE A 126 -2.77 7.87 1.85
C ILE A 126 -3.60 7.70 0.57
N THR A 127 -3.86 8.78 -0.16
CA THR A 127 -4.54 8.71 -1.46
C THR A 127 -3.72 7.89 -2.46
N ALA A 128 -2.40 8.13 -2.53
CA ALA A 128 -1.49 7.37 -3.37
C ALA A 128 -1.37 5.90 -2.92
N LEU A 129 -1.20 5.63 -1.63
CA LEU A 129 -1.14 4.25 -1.12
C LEU A 129 -2.42 3.47 -1.44
N THR A 130 -3.58 4.10 -1.34
CA THR A 130 -4.88 3.43 -1.55
C THR A 130 -5.19 3.23 -3.04
N HIS A 131 -4.98 4.24 -3.88
CA HIS A 131 -5.50 4.22 -5.25
C HIS A 131 -4.42 3.96 -6.30
N LEU A 132 -3.17 4.34 -6.05
CA LEU A 132 -2.05 4.02 -6.93
C LEU A 132 -1.38 2.71 -6.50
N SER A 133 -0.98 2.60 -5.24
CA SER A 133 -0.15 1.48 -4.78
C SER A 133 -0.97 0.21 -4.64
N LEU A 134 -2.10 0.27 -3.94
CA LEU A 134 -2.96 -0.90 -3.75
C LEU A 134 -3.77 -1.24 -5.01
N LEU A 135 -4.61 -0.32 -5.50
CA LEU A 135 -5.46 -0.59 -6.68
C LEU A 135 -4.63 -0.75 -7.95
N GLY A 136 -3.66 0.13 -8.19
CA GLY A 136 -2.72 0.00 -9.32
C GLY A 136 -1.79 -1.20 -9.18
N GLY A 137 -1.39 -1.57 -7.96
CA GLY A 137 -0.57 -2.75 -7.69
C GLY A 137 -1.23 -4.08 -8.08
N MET A 138 -2.56 -4.13 -8.21
CA MET A 138 -3.28 -5.29 -8.77
C MET A 138 -2.90 -5.56 -10.24
N SER A 139 -2.19 -4.66 -10.90
CA SER A 139 -1.61 -4.90 -12.23
C SER A 139 -0.43 -5.88 -12.23
N SER A 140 0.15 -6.21 -11.06
CA SER A 140 1.21 -7.20 -10.89
C SER A 140 0.65 -8.63 -10.99
N GLY A 141 0.15 -8.96 -12.18
CA GLY A 141 -0.66 -10.15 -12.45
C GLY A 141 0.10 -11.47 -12.40
N ARG A 142 1.42 -11.44 -12.51
CA ARG A 142 2.25 -12.65 -12.61
C ARG A 142 2.29 -13.45 -11.31
N THR A 143 2.58 -12.80 -10.18
CA THR A 143 2.94 -13.48 -8.92
C THR A 143 2.12 -12.97 -7.73
N THR A 144 2.13 -11.65 -7.51
CA THR A 144 1.45 -11.00 -6.39
C THR A 144 -0.05 -11.27 -6.45
N VAL A 145 -0.71 -10.95 -7.57
CA VAL A 145 -2.17 -11.16 -7.73
C VAL A 145 -2.56 -12.61 -7.54
N GLU A 146 -1.76 -13.55 -8.04
CA GLU A 146 -2.04 -14.98 -7.91
C GLU A 146 -2.00 -15.39 -6.44
N THR A 147 -0.95 -14.99 -5.72
CA THR A 147 -0.82 -15.24 -4.28
C THR A 147 -1.98 -14.62 -3.50
N LEU A 148 -2.36 -13.38 -3.81
CA LEU A 148 -3.47 -12.68 -3.18
C LEU A 148 -4.82 -13.36 -3.44
N ASP A 149 -5.06 -13.77 -4.69
CA ASP A 149 -6.26 -14.48 -5.14
C ASP A 149 -6.44 -15.80 -4.39
N ARG A 150 -5.34 -16.57 -4.23
CA ARG A 150 -5.33 -17.85 -3.51
C ARG A 150 -5.62 -17.70 -2.02
N THR A 151 -5.17 -16.60 -1.38
CA THR A 151 -5.46 -16.37 0.05
C THR A 151 -6.91 -16.01 0.35
N GLY A 152 -7.71 -15.56 -0.63
CA GLY A 152 -9.09 -15.12 -0.40
C GLY A 152 -9.25 -13.81 0.40
N GLY A 153 -8.15 -13.24 0.91
CA GLY A 153 -8.17 -12.03 1.75
C GLY A 153 -8.54 -10.72 1.00
N PHE A 154 -8.79 -10.81 -0.31
CA PHE A 154 -9.21 -9.70 -1.17
C PHE A 154 -10.65 -9.87 -1.71
N GLY A 155 -11.46 -10.72 -1.08
CA GLY A 155 -12.91 -10.69 -1.28
C GLY A 155 -13.52 -9.38 -0.76
N ALA A 156 -14.58 -8.87 -1.40
CA ALA A 156 -15.15 -7.56 -1.09
C ALA A 156 -15.57 -7.35 0.39
N ARG A 157 -15.91 -8.41 1.12
CA ARG A 157 -16.24 -8.36 2.56
C ARG A 157 -15.01 -8.49 3.48
N ALA A 158 -13.91 -9.04 2.97
CA ALA A 158 -12.67 -9.28 3.72
C ALA A 158 -11.66 -8.12 3.58
N VAL A 159 -11.67 -7.48 2.42
CA VAL A 159 -10.64 -6.54 1.96
C VAL A 159 -10.48 -5.36 2.90
N LYS A 160 -11.58 -4.76 3.40
CA LYS A 160 -11.51 -3.63 4.33
C LYS A 160 -10.68 -3.96 5.57
N ARG A 161 -10.92 -5.12 6.19
CA ARG A 161 -10.20 -5.53 7.42
C ARG A 161 -8.71 -5.70 7.16
N ARG A 162 -8.36 -6.42 6.09
CA ARG A 162 -6.95 -6.64 5.69
C ARG A 162 -6.23 -5.32 5.43
N LEU A 163 -6.93 -4.35 4.83
CA LEU A 163 -6.38 -3.04 4.55
C LEU A 163 -6.22 -2.20 5.82
N MET A 164 -7.14 -2.30 6.77
CA MET A 164 -6.95 -1.65 8.08
C MET A 164 -5.76 -2.22 8.86
N GLU A 165 -5.45 -3.51 8.74
CA GLU A 165 -4.21 -4.10 9.30
C GLU A 165 -2.97 -3.47 8.64
N THR A 166 -2.98 -3.31 7.32
CA THR A 166 -1.89 -2.67 6.56
C THR A 166 -1.72 -1.19 6.93
N VAL A 167 -2.83 -0.47 7.17
CA VAL A 167 -2.81 0.92 7.66
C VAL A 167 -2.18 1.00 9.04
N GLN A 168 -2.48 0.07 9.95
CA GLN A 168 -1.84 0.04 11.27
C GLN A 168 -0.33 -0.17 11.17
N HIS A 169 0.14 -1.09 10.30
CA HIS A 169 1.59 -1.26 10.06
C HIS A 169 2.21 0.03 9.53
N THR A 170 1.62 0.60 8.48
CA THR A 170 2.12 1.83 7.83
C THR A 170 2.21 2.97 8.85
N PHE A 171 1.18 3.17 9.66
CA PHE A 171 1.20 4.23 10.67
C PHE A 171 2.23 3.92 11.75
N GLY A 172 2.29 2.67 12.22
CA GLY A 172 3.28 2.21 13.20
C GLY A 172 4.71 2.54 12.80
N VAL A 173 5.11 2.26 11.55
CA VAL A 173 6.48 2.56 11.08
C VAL A 173 6.74 4.07 10.88
N HIS A 174 5.69 4.88 10.73
CA HIS A 174 5.80 6.35 10.62
C HIS A 174 5.57 7.09 11.94
N LYS A 175 5.28 6.40 13.05
CA LYS A 175 4.81 7.02 14.29
C LYS A 175 5.86 7.94 14.90
N ASP A 176 7.00 7.38 15.27
CA ASP A 176 8.14 8.02 15.92
C ASP A 176 9.33 7.04 15.86
N ILE A 177 10.50 7.51 16.28
CA ILE A 177 11.73 6.69 16.26
C ILE A 177 11.64 5.51 17.21
N GLN A 178 11.07 5.69 18.40
CA GLN A 178 10.93 4.58 19.36
C GLN A 178 10.06 3.45 18.79
N SER A 179 9.08 3.78 17.94
CA SER A 179 8.20 2.81 17.31
C SER A 179 8.92 1.92 16.29
N ILE A 180 9.90 2.44 15.55
CA ILE A 180 10.59 1.69 14.48
C ILE A 180 11.91 1.06 14.96
N GLN A 181 12.48 1.52 16.08
CA GLN A 181 13.63 0.89 16.72
C GLN A 181 13.30 -0.51 17.28
N PRO A 182 14.31 -1.38 17.47
CA PRO A 182 14.11 -2.70 18.08
C PRO A 182 13.30 -2.65 19.38
N GLY A 183 12.27 -3.49 19.48
CA GLY A 183 11.30 -3.48 20.58
C GLY A 183 10.13 -2.50 20.44
N GLY A 184 10.16 -1.62 19.44
CA GLY A 184 9.09 -0.66 19.13
C GLY A 184 7.85 -1.29 18.48
N GLU A 185 6.75 -0.53 18.43
CA GLU A 185 5.47 -1.00 17.88
C GLU A 185 5.50 -1.26 16.37
N GLY A 186 6.06 -0.33 15.59
CA GLY A 186 6.25 -0.47 14.14
C GLY A 186 7.29 -1.53 13.78
N TRP A 187 8.32 -1.67 14.61
CA TRP A 187 9.29 -2.77 14.51
C TRP A 187 8.62 -4.13 14.72
N GLU A 188 7.88 -4.29 15.83
CA GLU A 188 7.15 -5.51 16.14
C GLU A 188 6.15 -5.85 15.02
N ALA A 189 5.42 -4.85 14.53
CA ALA A 189 4.49 -5.03 13.41
C ALA A 189 5.21 -5.54 12.15
N SER A 190 6.40 -5.02 11.84
CA SER A 190 7.20 -5.47 10.69
C SER A 190 7.66 -6.92 10.84
N VAL A 191 8.13 -7.32 12.03
CA VAL A 191 8.51 -8.71 12.32
C VAL A 191 7.30 -9.65 12.24
N ARG A 192 6.13 -9.21 12.74
CA ARG A 192 4.88 -9.98 12.64
C ARG A 192 4.48 -10.20 11.18
N VAL A 193 4.59 -9.19 10.33
CA VAL A 193 4.31 -9.33 8.89
C VAL A 193 5.31 -10.26 8.20
N ARG A 194 6.60 -10.21 8.57
CA ARG A 194 7.62 -11.16 8.08
C ARG A 194 7.24 -12.62 8.39
N LEU A 195 6.85 -12.91 9.63
CA LEU A 195 6.37 -14.24 10.03
C LEU A 195 5.06 -14.65 9.33
N LEU A 196 4.15 -13.69 9.10
CA LEU A 196 2.93 -13.91 8.32
C LEU A 196 3.26 -14.31 6.89
N HIS A 197 4.21 -13.64 6.23
CA HIS A 197 4.65 -13.94 4.87
C HIS A 197 5.16 -15.38 4.74
N SER A 198 6.01 -15.81 5.68
CA SER A 198 6.50 -17.20 5.75
C SER A 198 5.35 -18.20 5.96
N SER A 199 4.37 -17.86 6.80
CA SER A 199 3.18 -18.70 7.03
C SER A 199 2.30 -18.84 5.78
N VAL A 200 2.08 -17.74 5.05
CA VAL A 200 1.32 -17.71 3.79
C VAL A 200 2.02 -18.57 2.73
N ARG A 201 3.33 -18.35 2.54
CA ARG A 201 4.16 -19.09 1.58
C ARG A 201 4.07 -20.58 1.80
N ARG A 202 4.35 -21.02 3.03
CA ARG A 202 4.28 -22.43 3.41
C ARG A 202 2.91 -23.04 3.13
N ARG A 203 1.83 -22.32 3.48
CA ARG A 203 0.46 -22.84 3.28
C ARG A 203 0.12 -23.01 1.80
N ILE A 204 0.47 -22.04 0.95
CA ILE A 204 0.21 -22.14 -0.49
C ILE A 204 1.02 -23.29 -1.11
N ILE A 205 2.29 -23.46 -0.71
CA ILE A 205 3.12 -24.57 -1.18
C ILE A 205 2.53 -25.92 -0.77
N GLN A 206 2.10 -26.07 0.49
CA GLN A 206 1.44 -27.30 0.97
C GLN A 206 0.18 -27.61 0.14
N LEU A 207 -0.67 -26.60 -0.09
CA LEU A 207 -1.88 -26.77 -0.90
C LEU A 207 -1.56 -27.13 -2.37
N ALA A 208 -0.48 -26.57 -2.93
CA ALA A 208 -0.02 -26.93 -4.27
C ALA A 208 0.53 -28.36 -4.35
N GLN A 209 1.15 -28.88 -3.27
CA GLN A 209 1.59 -30.27 -3.18
C GLN A 209 0.40 -31.23 -3.08
N GLU A 210 -0.63 -30.87 -2.31
CA GLU A 210 -1.88 -31.64 -2.18
C GLU A 210 -2.71 -31.59 -3.48
N LYS A 211 -2.71 -30.45 -4.18
CA LYS A 211 -3.50 -30.17 -5.38
C LYS A 211 -2.68 -29.33 -6.37
N PRO A 212 -1.94 -29.95 -7.33
CA PRO A 212 -1.04 -29.25 -8.24
C PRO A 212 -1.67 -28.12 -9.07
N GLU A 213 -2.96 -28.21 -9.37
CA GLU A 213 -3.72 -27.17 -10.08
C GLU A 213 -4.04 -25.94 -9.21
N TYR A 214 -3.77 -25.99 -7.90
CA TYR A 214 -4.02 -24.88 -6.98
C TYR A 214 -3.06 -23.71 -7.22
N TYR A 215 -1.78 -23.97 -7.45
CA TYR A 215 -0.79 -22.91 -7.69
C TYR A 215 0.44 -23.45 -8.44
N SER A 216 0.78 -22.82 -9.57
CA SER A 216 1.94 -23.21 -10.39
C SER A 216 3.17 -22.40 -10.00
N ILE A 217 4.11 -23.02 -9.28
CA ILE A 217 5.41 -22.39 -8.96
C ILE A 217 6.22 -22.09 -10.23
N LYS A 218 6.06 -22.92 -11.27
CA LYS A 218 6.74 -22.71 -12.55
C LYS A 218 6.33 -21.39 -13.20
N ASP A 219 5.03 -21.10 -13.21
CA ASP A 219 4.49 -19.93 -13.92
C ASP A 219 4.50 -18.66 -13.05
N HIS A 220 4.31 -18.83 -11.74
CA HIS A 220 4.10 -17.74 -10.78
C HIS A 220 5.24 -17.56 -9.77
N GLY A 221 6.31 -18.34 -9.84
CA GLY A 221 7.38 -18.29 -8.85
C GLY A 221 6.96 -18.88 -7.49
N VAL A 222 7.80 -18.72 -6.48
CA VAL A 222 7.46 -19.09 -5.10
C VAL A 222 6.49 -18.03 -4.54
N PRO A 223 5.42 -18.40 -3.80
CA PRO A 223 4.53 -17.41 -3.21
C PRO A 223 5.27 -16.48 -2.24
N VAL A 224 5.00 -15.18 -2.29
CA VAL A 224 5.70 -14.19 -1.44
C VAL A 224 7.22 -14.28 -1.65
N ASN A 225 7.64 -14.34 -2.90
CA ASN A 225 9.06 -14.31 -3.28
C ASN A 225 9.67 -12.92 -3.08
N ASP A 226 10.98 -12.80 -3.25
CA ASP A 226 11.68 -11.53 -3.10
C ASP A 226 11.20 -10.47 -4.10
N LEU A 227 10.79 -10.86 -5.32
CA LEU A 227 10.28 -9.91 -6.31
C LEU A 227 8.95 -9.29 -5.86
N ASP A 228 8.04 -10.10 -5.29
CA ASP A 228 6.78 -9.64 -4.69
C ASP A 228 7.03 -8.69 -3.52
N CYS A 229 7.99 -9.03 -2.66
CA CYS A 229 8.36 -8.20 -1.50
C CYS A 229 9.00 -6.88 -1.94
N ILE A 230 9.95 -6.91 -2.88
CA ILE A 230 10.56 -5.73 -3.50
C ILE A 230 9.49 -4.86 -4.15
N GLY A 231 8.59 -5.46 -4.93
CA GLY A 231 7.48 -4.79 -5.58
C GLY A 231 6.57 -4.09 -4.57
N THR A 232 6.21 -4.77 -3.48
CA THR A 232 5.38 -4.21 -2.41
C THR A 232 6.09 -3.03 -1.75
N ILE A 233 7.33 -3.19 -1.29
CA ILE A 233 8.11 -2.09 -0.69
C ILE A 233 8.25 -0.92 -1.67
N ASN A 234 8.49 -1.18 -2.95
CA ASN A 234 8.52 -0.17 -4.01
C ASN A 234 7.20 0.60 -4.14
N THR A 235 6.05 -0.07 -4.00
CA THR A 235 4.75 0.62 -4.03
C THR A 235 4.55 1.54 -2.83
N PHE A 236 5.10 1.20 -1.66
CA PHE A 236 5.03 2.04 -0.47
C PHE A 236 6.04 3.20 -0.48
N SER A 237 7.13 3.06 -1.23
CA SER A 237 8.26 4.00 -1.25
C SER A 237 8.34 4.76 -2.59
N SER A 238 9.17 4.28 -3.51
CA SER A 238 9.47 4.89 -4.81
C SER A 238 8.22 5.29 -5.61
N THR A 239 7.21 4.42 -5.67
CA THR A 239 5.97 4.69 -6.39
C THR A 239 5.24 5.90 -5.81
N VAL A 240 5.24 6.06 -4.48
CA VAL A 240 4.65 7.24 -3.84
C VAL A 240 5.45 8.50 -4.20
N ILE A 241 6.79 8.42 -4.16
CA ILE A 241 7.69 9.54 -4.47
C ILE A 241 7.53 10.04 -5.91
N TRP A 242 7.62 9.16 -6.89
CA TRP A 242 7.75 9.54 -8.30
C TRP A 242 6.46 9.49 -9.11
N LEU A 243 5.42 8.82 -8.61
CA LEU A 243 4.11 8.77 -9.25
C LEU A 243 3.02 9.35 -8.36
N GLY A 244 2.96 8.93 -7.10
CA GLY A 244 1.89 9.29 -6.16
C GLY A 244 1.80 10.78 -5.87
N TYR A 245 2.89 11.38 -5.39
CA TYR A 245 2.95 12.81 -5.07
C TYR A 245 2.87 13.69 -6.33
N PRO A 246 3.63 13.46 -7.42
CA PRO A 246 3.59 14.31 -8.60
C PRO A 246 2.23 14.34 -9.31
N ARG A 247 1.53 13.20 -9.37
CA ARG A 247 0.17 13.14 -9.93
C ARG A 247 -0.86 13.90 -9.09
N GLN A 248 -0.50 14.32 -7.89
CA GLN A 248 -1.31 15.19 -7.02
C GLN A 248 -0.70 16.59 -6.87
N GLY A 249 0.30 16.93 -7.68
CA GLY A 249 0.97 18.23 -7.70
C GLY A 249 1.95 18.48 -6.56
N ILE A 250 2.35 17.45 -5.82
CA ILE A 250 3.34 17.51 -4.75
C ILE A 250 4.70 17.03 -5.28
N TYR A 251 5.75 17.81 -5.05
CA TYR A 251 7.11 17.47 -5.46
C TYR A 251 8.03 17.54 -4.26
N LEU A 252 8.63 16.40 -3.92
CA LEU A 252 9.56 16.30 -2.80
C LEU A 252 10.92 16.90 -3.17
N SER A 253 11.56 17.52 -2.19
CA SER A 253 12.98 17.91 -2.29
C SER A 253 13.89 16.69 -2.30
N LYS A 254 15.13 16.86 -2.79
CA LYS A 254 16.14 15.78 -2.81
C LYS A 254 16.37 15.15 -1.43
N ARG A 255 16.34 15.98 -0.37
CA ARG A 255 16.53 15.54 1.01
C ARG A 255 15.33 14.70 1.49
N GLU A 256 14.11 15.15 1.21
CA GLU A 256 12.91 14.38 1.59
C GLU A 256 12.85 13.03 0.88
N ILE A 257 13.31 12.95 -0.38
CA ILE A 257 13.42 11.69 -1.12
C ILE A 257 14.39 10.74 -0.41
N LEU A 258 15.60 11.22 -0.07
CA LEU A 258 16.59 10.42 0.65
C LEU A 258 16.06 9.93 2.01
N ASP A 259 15.52 10.85 2.81
CA ASP A 259 15.01 10.56 4.15
C ASP A 259 13.82 9.56 4.10
N TYR A 260 12.91 9.71 3.12
CA TYR A 260 11.78 8.78 2.96
C TYR A 260 12.21 7.39 2.48
N LEU A 261 13.19 7.31 1.58
CA LEU A 261 13.77 6.02 1.15
C LEU A 261 14.54 5.33 2.28
N ALA A 262 15.25 6.07 3.14
CA ALA A 262 15.97 5.51 4.28
C ALA A 262 15.04 4.75 5.24
N LEU A 263 13.87 5.32 5.54
CA LEU A 263 12.83 4.65 6.35
C LEU A 263 12.39 3.34 5.70
N TRP A 264 12.01 3.36 4.42
CA TRP A 264 11.51 2.16 3.75
C TRP A 264 12.60 1.12 3.46
N ARG A 265 13.86 1.54 3.29
CA ARG A 265 15.02 0.63 3.24
C ARG A 265 15.18 -0.13 4.55
N TYR A 266 15.00 0.54 5.69
CA TYR A 266 15.01 -0.10 7.00
C TYR A 266 13.80 -1.01 7.22
N VAL A 267 12.60 -0.62 6.79
CA VAL A 267 11.42 -1.50 6.82
C VAL A 267 11.65 -2.76 5.97
N ALA A 268 12.24 -2.63 4.77
CA ALA A 268 12.57 -3.78 3.93
C ALA A 268 13.57 -4.74 4.60
N TYR A 269 14.59 -4.20 5.28
CA TYR A 269 15.51 -4.99 6.10
C TYR A 269 14.77 -5.77 7.20
N LEU A 270 13.91 -5.10 7.99
CA LEU A 270 13.13 -5.76 9.05
C LEU A 270 12.22 -6.87 8.50
N MET A 271 11.71 -6.69 7.28
CA MET A 271 10.85 -7.65 6.58
C MET A 271 11.63 -8.76 5.85
N GLY A 272 12.96 -8.81 5.95
CA GLY A 272 13.78 -9.83 5.29
C GLY A 272 13.81 -9.70 3.77
N THR A 273 13.56 -8.51 3.24
CA THR A 273 13.49 -8.24 1.79
C THR A 273 14.80 -7.65 1.28
N PRO A 274 15.27 -7.99 0.07
CA PRO A 274 16.40 -7.31 -0.55
C PRO A 274 16.15 -5.80 -0.62
N HIS A 275 17.14 -5.00 -0.19
CA HIS A 275 16.95 -3.56 0.05
C HIS A 275 18.06 -2.68 -0.57
N ASP A 276 19.12 -3.27 -1.14
CA ASP A 276 20.22 -2.52 -1.78
C ASP A 276 19.78 -1.75 -3.02
N TRP A 277 18.70 -2.17 -3.68
CA TRP A 277 18.11 -1.44 -4.78
C TRP A 277 17.57 -0.06 -4.37
N MET A 278 17.40 0.21 -3.06
CA MET A 278 17.03 1.52 -2.51
C MET A 278 18.20 2.30 -1.90
N ALA A 279 19.45 1.85 -2.09
CA ALA A 279 20.60 2.50 -1.48
C ALA A 279 20.77 3.96 -1.94
N THR A 280 20.32 4.29 -3.15
CA THR A 280 20.31 5.66 -3.68
C THR A 280 18.99 5.97 -4.38
N PRO A 281 18.58 7.25 -4.49
CA PRO A 281 17.39 7.63 -5.25
C PRO A 281 17.39 7.17 -6.70
N GLU A 282 18.56 7.18 -7.35
CA GLU A 282 18.72 6.75 -8.74
C GLU A 282 18.44 5.26 -8.89
N MET A 283 18.98 4.43 -7.98
CA MET A 283 18.72 2.98 -7.97
C MET A 283 17.26 2.68 -7.63
N ALA A 284 16.68 3.39 -6.65
CA ALA A 284 15.30 3.20 -6.22
C ALA A 284 14.31 3.53 -7.35
N LYS A 285 14.57 4.63 -8.08
CA LYS A 285 13.78 5.03 -9.23
C LYS A 285 13.93 4.06 -10.40
N ALA A 286 15.16 3.64 -10.70
CA ALA A 286 15.41 2.67 -11.76
C ALA A 286 14.75 1.30 -11.46
N MET A 287 14.74 0.86 -10.20
CA MET A 287 14.03 -0.35 -9.80
C MET A 287 12.52 -0.20 -9.97
N MET A 288 11.93 0.94 -9.56
CA MET A 288 10.52 1.24 -9.80
C MET A 288 10.17 1.14 -11.30
N GLU A 289 10.96 1.81 -12.14
CA GLU A 289 10.83 1.80 -13.59
C GLU A 289 10.98 0.38 -14.18
N SER A 290 11.90 -0.42 -13.65
CA SER A 290 12.12 -1.82 -14.04
C SER A 290 10.94 -2.73 -13.67
N LEU A 291 10.39 -2.56 -12.47
CA LEU A 291 9.23 -3.33 -11.99
C LEU A 291 7.97 -3.01 -12.80
N LEU A 292 7.79 -1.75 -13.23
CA LEU A 292 6.69 -1.40 -14.14
C LEU A 292 6.75 -2.25 -15.41
N VAL A 293 7.91 -2.34 -16.07
CA VAL A 293 8.07 -3.13 -17.31
C VAL A 293 7.97 -4.63 -17.06
N SER A 294 8.51 -5.12 -15.95
CA SER A 294 8.56 -6.54 -15.65
C SER A 294 7.19 -7.08 -15.23
N GLU A 295 6.53 -6.43 -14.27
CA GLU A 295 5.44 -7.01 -13.50
C GLU A 295 4.05 -6.49 -13.89
N TYR A 296 3.91 -5.28 -14.44
CA TYR A 296 2.59 -4.74 -14.80
C TYR A 296 2.04 -5.46 -16.03
N ARG A 297 1.31 -6.55 -15.78
CA ARG A 297 0.65 -7.43 -16.74
C ARG A 297 -0.73 -7.79 -16.19
N PRO A 298 -1.70 -6.86 -16.26
CA PRO A 298 -3.05 -7.09 -15.75
C PRO A 298 -3.68 -8.34 -16.35
N THR A 299 -4.31 -9.15 -15.50
CA THR A 299 -5.08 -10.33 -15.89
C THR A 299 -6.55 -10.17 -15.52
N LYS A 300 -7.40 -11.13 -15.91
CA LYS A 300 -8.80 -11.15 -15.45
C LYS A 300 -8.89 -11.19 -13.92
N LYS A 301 -7.97 -11.89 -13.24
CA LYS A 301 -7.89 -11.91 -11.76
C LYS A 301 -7.53 -10.53 -11.21
N SER A 302 -6.61 -9.81 -11.86
CA SER A 302 -6.26 -8.43 -11.52
C SER A 302 -7.49 -7.53 -11.51
N ALA A 303 -8.31 -7.60 -12.57
CA ALA A 303 -9.55 -6.84 -12.69
C ALA A 303 -10.56 -7.19 -11.58
N THR A 304 -10.74 -8.49 -11.28
CA THR A 304 -11.61 -8.94 -10.18
C THR A 304 -11.17 -8.39 -8.83
N LEU A 305 -9.88 -8.52 -8.47
CA LEU A 305 -9.37 -8.06 -7.19
C LEU A 305 -9.45 -6.53 -7.06
N ALA A 306 -9.11 -5.78 -8.13
CA ALA A 306 -9.23 -4.34 -8.16
C ALA A 306 -10.69 -3.89 -7.92
N ASN A 307 -11.64 -4.51 -8.61
CA ASN A 307 -13.06 -4.22 -8.42
C ASN A 307 -13.57 -4.63 -7.03
N ASN A 308 -13.07 -5.71 -6.44
CA ASN A 308 -13.40 -6.10 -5.08
C ASN A 308 -12.92 -5.09 -4.04
N ILE A 309 -11.75 -4.49 -4.23
CA ILE A 309 -11.25 -3.40 -3.36
C ILE A 309 -12.19 -2.21 -3.44
N ILE A 310 -12.58 -1.80 -4.65
CA ILE A 310 -13.53 -0.69 -4.86
C ILE A 310 -14.87 -0.98 -4.17
N THR A 311 -15.45 -2.16 -4.39
CA THR A 311 -16.71 -2.59 -3.75
C THR A 311 -16.58 -2.75 -2.23
N GLY A 312 -15.40 -3.08 -1.74
CA GLY A 312 -15.11 -3.19 -0.31
C GLY A 312 -14.90 -1.84 0.38
N PHE A 313 -14.70 -0.76 -0.38
CA PHE A 313 -14.51 0.60 0.14
C PHE A 313 -15.70 1.53 -0.10
N GLU A 314 -16.56 1.21 -1.06
CA GLU A 314 -17.75 1.99 -1.35
C GLU A 314 -18.64 2.16 -0.10
N GLY A 315 -18.88 3.42 0.27
CA GLY A 315 -19.77 3.76 1.38
C GLY A 315 -19.25 3.36 2.77
N GLU A 316 -17.97 3.00 2.90
CA GLU A 316 -17.40 2.55 4.17
C GLU A 316 -16.73 3.68 4.97
N PRO A 317 -16.84 3.70 6.31
CA PRO A 317 -16.09 4.62 7.15
C PRO A 317 -14.57 4.36 7.10
N PRO A 318 -13.73 5.40 7.32
CA PRO A 318 -14.10 6.77 7.71
C PRO A 318 -14.45 7.72 6.55
N ILE A 319 -14.21 7.30 5.30
CA ILE A 319 -14.20 8.20 4.14
C ILE A 319 -15.59 8.32 3.49
N TYR A 320 -16.39 7.23 3.49
CA TYR A 320 -17.70 7.15 2.84
C TYR A 320 -17.68 7.60 1.37
N ALA A 321 -16.64 7.19 0.63
CA ALA A 321 -16.49 7.54 -0.78
C ALA A 321 -17.47 6.76 -1.67
N SER A 322 -18.01 7.42 -2.70
CA SER A 322 -18.76 6.73 -3.75
C SER A 322 -17.83 5.93 -4.67
N ARG A 323 -18.36 4.89 -5.31
CA ARG A 323 -17.65 4.15 -6.36
C ARG A 323 -17.13 5.06 -7.47
N GLY A 324 -17.94 6.04 -7.90
CA GLY A 324 -17.57 7.00 -8.94
C GLY A 324 -16.34 7.83 -8.56
N TYR A 325 -16.24 8.22 -7.29
CA TYR A 325 -15.09 8.96 -6.76
C TYR A 325 -13.83 8.10 -6.65
N ILE A 326 -13.96 6.86 -6.15
CA ILE A 326 -12.84 5.91 -6.08
C ILE A 326 -12.32 5.60 -7.50
N ASN A 327 -13.21 5.41 -8.47
CA ASN A 327 -12.85 5.24 -9.87
C ASN A 327 -12.11 6.47 -10.41
N ALA A 328 -12.59 7.68 -10.11
CA ALA A 328 -11.93 8.93 -10.51
C ALA A 328 -10.50 9.05 -9.95
N LEU A 329 -10.30 8.77 -8.66
CA LEU A 329 -8.96 8.75 -8.05
C LEU A 329 -8.05 7.72 -8.70
N THR A 330 -8.58 6.53 -8.98
CA THR A 330 -7.81 5.45 -9.59
C THR A 330 -7.40 5.77 -11.03
N TRP A 331 -8.32 6.32 -11.83
CA TRP A 331 -8.02 6.77 -13.19
C TRP A 331 -7.04 7.94 -13.22
N TRP A 332 -7.21 8.92 -12.32
CA TRP A 332 -6.33 10.07 -12.20
C TRP A 332 -4.90 9.63 -11.85
N LEU A 333 -4.77 8.74 -10.87
CA LEU A 333 -3.48 8.33 -10.35
C LEU A 333 -2.80 7.22 -11.15
N ASN A 334 -3.51 6.36 -11.88
CA ASN A 334 -2.89 5.25 -12.64
C ASN A 334 -2.88 5.51 -14.16
N GLY A 335 -3.66 6.47 -14.63
CA GLY A 335 -3.86 6.74 -16.05
C GLY A 335 -4.94 5.85 -16.69
N PRO A 336 -5.48 6.29 -17.83
CA PRO A 336 -6.64 5.66 -18.48
C PRO A 336 -6.32 4.30 -19.12
N GLN A 337 -5.05 4.01 -19.39
CA GLN A 337 -4.65 2.75 -20.02
C GLN A 337 -4.65 1.62 -18.98
N LEU A 338 -4.05 1.85 -17.81
CA LEU A 338 -4.03 0.85 -16.74
C LEU A 338 -5.41 0.64 -16.14
N ALA A 339 -6.17 1.72 -15.90
CA ALA A 339 -7.53 1.62 -15.37
C ALA A 339 -8.45 0.80 -16.28
N ARG A 340 -8.32 0.93 -17.61
CA ARG A 340 -9.06 0.09 -18.58
C ARG A 340 -8.59 -1.37 -18.54
N ALA A 341 -7.29 -1.61 -18.43
CA ALA A 341 -6.75 -2.97 -18.32
C ALA A 341 -7.18 -3.69 -17.02
N LEU A 342 -7.52 -2.93 -15.98
CA LEU A 342 -8.10 -3.42 -14.72
C LEU A 342 -9.64 -3.45 -14.75
N GLU A 343 -10.27 -3.17 -15.89
CA GLU A 343 -11.73 -3.10 -16.07
C GLU A 343 -12.42 -2.17 -15.05
N ILE A 344 -11.77 -1.05 -14.73
CA ILE A 344 -12.34 -0.02 -13.84
C ILE A 344 -13.20 0.91 -14.67
N GLU A 345 -14.46 1.05 -14.28
CA GLU A 345 -15.45 1.89 -14.97
C GLU A 345 -14.96 3.33 -15.12
N LYS A 346 -15.21 3.90 -16.31
CA LYS A 346 -14.80 5.27 -16.62
C LYS A 346 -15.59 6.27 -15.75
N PRO A 347 -14.91 7.12 -14.97
CA PRO A 347 -15.57 8.09 -14.11
C PRO A 347 -16.17 9.25 -14.92
N SER A 348 -17.21 9.87 -14.36
CA SER A 348 -17.84 11.06 -14.96
C SER A 348 -16.98 12.31 -14.78
N LEU A 349 -17.23 13.33 -15.60
CA LEU A 349 -16.56 14.63 -15.50
C LEU A 349 -16.74 15.28 -14.12
N TYR A 350 -17.90 15.07 -13.49
CA TYR A 350 -18.17 15.52 -12.13
C TYR A 350 -17.17 14.95 -11.12
N HIS A 351 -16.97 13.63 -11.09
CA HIS A 351 -16.03 13.02 -10.15
C HIS A 351 -14.58 13.41 -10.46
N TYR A 352 -14.23 13.57 -11.75
CA TYR A 352 -12.93 14.13 -12.13
C TYR A 352 -12.71 15.54 -11.58
N ALA A 353 -13.71 16.41 -11.66
CA ALA A 353 -13.63 17.77 -11.10
C ALA A 353 -13.44 17.75 -9.57
N LEU A 354 -14.10 16.81 -8.86
CA LEU A 354 -13.89 16.64 -7.42
C LEU A 354 -12.46 16.20 -7.09
N VAL A 355 -11.89 15.25 -7.85
CA VAL A 355 -10.51 14.81 -7.66
C VAL A 355 -9.51 15.93 -7.95
N ALA A 356 -9.74 16.70 -9.02
CA ALA A 356 -8.91 17.86 -9.34
C ALA A 356 -8.94 18.91 -8.23
N SER A 357 -10.13 19.19 -7.67
CA SER A 357 -10.32 20.05 -6.51
C SER A 357 -9.55 19.54 -5.28
N GLN A 358 -9.65 18.25 -4.98
CA GLN A 358 -8.90 17.64 -3.88
C GLN A 358 -7.38 17.80 -4.07
N CYS A 359 -6.86 17.54 -5.27
CA CYS A 359 -5.44 17.69 -5.56
C CYS A 359 -5.00 19.16 -5.43
N TRP A 360 -5.79 20.11 -5.95
CA TRP A 360 -5.50 21.53 -5.79
C TRP A 360 -5.47 21.95 -4.31
N HIS A 361 -6.41 21.44 -3.51
CA HIS A 361 -6.44 21.68 -2.08
C HIS A 361 -5.22 21.09 -1.36
N PHE A 362 -4.81 19.87 -1.73
CA PHE A 362 -3.59 19.26 -1.22
C PHE A 362 -2.36 20.11 -1.53
N MET A 363 -2.21 20.58 -2.77
CA MET A 363 -1.12 21.48 -3.15
C MET A 363 -1.13 22.74 -2.30
N LEU A 364 -2.28 23.41 -2.21
CA LEU A 364 -2.43 24.67 -1.48
C LEU A 364 -2.02 24.51 -0.01
N ILE A 365 -2.59 23.54 0.70
CA ILE A 365 -2.26 23.34 2.12
C ILE A 365 -0.79 22.94 2.27
N SER A 366 -0.32 21.98 1.48
CA SER A 366 1.02 21.43 1.67
C SER A 366 2.11 22.47 1.45
N TYR A 367 1.99 23.31 0.41
CA TYR A 367 2.98 24.36 0.15
C TYR A 367 2.87 25.53 1.13
N ILE A 368 1.66 25.88 1.60
CA ILE A 368 1.49 26.93 2.63
C ILE A 368 2.09 26.47 3.96
N THR A 369 1.75 25.26 4.44
CA THR A 369 2.20 24.78 5.75
C THR A 369 3.69 24.50 5.76
N SER A 370 4.25 23.92 4.69
CA SER A 370 5.69 23.65 4.61
C SER A 370 6.56 24.89 4.45
N SER A 371 6.00 26.03 4.04
CA SER A 371 6.75 27.29 3.90
C SER A 371 7.14 27.93 5.24
N ILE A 372 6.45 27.58 6.33
CA ILE A 372 6.67 28.16 7.66
C ILE A 372 6.90 27.03 8.68
N PRO A 373 8.09 26.89 9.29
CA PRO A 373 8.42 25.76 10.17
C PRO A 373 7.42 25.51 11.31
N TYR A 374 6.87 26.57 11.89
CA TYR A 374 5.84 26.47 12.93
C TYR A 374 4.53 25.86 12.41
N LEU A 375 4.08 26.26 11.21
CA LEU A 375 2.88 25.71 10.58
C LEU A 375 3.09 24.27 10.14
N ASP A 376 4.28 23.96 9.63
CA ASP A 376 4.66 22.60 9.22
C ASP A 376 4.60 21.63 10.41
N HIS A 377 5.23 21.99 11.53
CA HIS A 377 5.21 21.16 12.74
C HIS A 377 3.78 20.97 13.27
N ARG A 378 2.99 22.04 13.32
CA ARG A 378 1.59 21.98 13.76
C ARG A 378 0.73 21.13 12.81
N ASN A 379 0.96 21.21 11.51
CA ASN A 379 0.27 20.38 10.51
C ASN A 379 0.61 18.89 10.69
N ILE A 380 1.90 18.56 10.85
CA ILE A 380 2.35 17.18 11.09
C ILE A 380 1.65 16.58 12.32
N GLU A 381 1.68 17.27 13.46
CA GLU A 381 1.05 16.78 14.69
C GLU A 381 -0.47 16.66 14.56
N PHE A 382 -1.12 17.63 13.90
CA PHE A 382 -2.55 17.58 13.64
C PHE A 382 -2.93 16.40 12.73
N MET A 383 -2.19 16.18 11.64
CA MET A 383 -2.43 15.09 10.71
C MET A 383 -2.23 13.74 11.40
N LYS A 384 -1.10 13.57 12.11
CA LYS A 384 -0.83 12.38 12.91
C LYS A 384 -1.99 12.08 13.85
N ARG A 385 -2.39 13.02 14.71
CA ARG A 385 -3.50 12.83 15.64
C ARG A 385 -4.82 12.48 14.94
N SER A 386 -5.16 13.19 13.88
CA SER A 386 -6.44 13.04 13.17
C SER A 386 -6.56 11.69 12.46
N TYR A 387 -5.50 11.26 11.78
CA TYR A 387 -5.48 9.99 11.06
C TYR A 387 -5.41 8.79 12.03
N TYR A 388 -4.64 8.87 13.11
CA TYR A 388 -4.66 7.83 14.13
C TYR A 388 -6.03 7.68 14.80
N ASP A 389 -6.72 8.77 15.12
CA ASP A 389 -8.10 8.72 15.61
C ASP A 389 -9.02 8.04 14.59
N ALA A 390 -8.98 8.46 13.33
CA ALA A 390 -9.89 7.97 12.30
C ALA A 390 -9.68 6.50 11.92
N PHE A 391 -8.42 6.04 11.81
CA PHE A 391 -8.10 4.73 11.24
C PHE A 391 -7.63 3.69 12.25
N VAL A 392 -7.17 4.09 13.45
CA VAL A 392 -6.60 3.15 14.44
C VAL A 392 -7.46 3.06 15.70
N PHE A 393 -7.83 4.19 16.31
CA PHE A 393 -8.45 4.19 17.65
C PHE A 393 -9.98 4.17 17.62
N ASN A 394 -10.62 4.90 16.71
CA ASN A 394 -12.05 5.16 16.79
C ASN A 394 -12.89 4.12 16.03
N LYS A 395 -13.40 3.10 16.73
CA LYS A 395 -14.30 2.07 16.16
C LYS A 395 -15.51 2.69 15.45
N LYS A 396 -16.05 3.80 15.96
CA LYS A 396 -17.21 4.49 15.33
C LYS A 396 -16.86 5.09 13.97
N LYS A 397 -15.58 5.34 13.70
CA LYS A 397 -15.06 5.82 12.41
C LYS A 397 -14.47 4.69 11.55
N GLY A 398 -14.72 3.43 11.88
CA GLY A 398 -14.34 2.29 11.03
C GLY A 398 -12.96 1.68 11.34
N ALA A 399 -12.27 2.16 12.38
CA ALA A 399 -11.05 1.53 12.87
C ALA A 399 -11.34 0.13 13.46
N LEU A 400 -10.34 -0.76 13.43
CA LEU A 400 -10.45 -2.10 14.05
C LEU A 400 -10.70 -2.00 15.57
N GLY A 401 -10.15 -0.94 16.20
CA GLY A 401 -10.23 -0.71 17.63
C GLY A 401 -9.57 -1.80 18.48
N TYR A 402 -8.58 -2.48 17.91
CA TYR A 402 -7.60 -3.33 18.56
C TYR A 402 -6.30 -3.30 17.74
N LYS A 403 -5.17 -3.61 18.38
CA LYS A 403 -3.86 -3.73 17.71
C LYS A 403 -3.85 -4.96 16.80
N ALA A 404 -3.53 -4.77 15.53
CA ALA A 404 -3.45 -5.86 14.57
C ALA A 404 -2.33 -6.83 14.95
N MET A 405 -2.70 -8.11 15.12
CA MET A 405 -1.76 -9.19 15.42
C MET A 405 -1.15 -9.82 14.15
N PHE A 406 -1.60 -9.37 12.97
CA PHE A 406 -1.21 -9.86 11.64
C PHE A 406 -1.26 -11.39 11.52
N LEU A 407 -2.26 -12.01 12.13
CA LEU A 407 -2.45 -13.45 12.06
C LEU A 407 -2.86 -13.88 10.66
N PHE A 408 -2.38 -15.05 10.22
CA PHE A 408 -2.89 -15.70 9.04
C PHE A 408 -4.33 -16.17 9.30
N LYS A 409 -5.31 -15.34 8.91
CA LYS A 409 -6.73 -15.55 9.22
C LYS A 409 -7.52 -16.22 8.10
N TRP A 410 -7.00 -16.20 6.89
CA TRP A 410 -7.72 -16.61 5.69
C TRP A 410 -7.19 -17.94 5.20
N ILE A 411 -7.95 -19.00 5.49
CA ILE A 411 -7.65 -20.36 5.06
C ILE A 411 -8.44 -20.59 3.77
N PRO A 412 -7.75 -20.82 2.65
CA PRO A 412 -8.40 -21.12 1.38
C PRO A 412 -9.22 -22.42 1.48
N ASP A 413 -10.39 -22.44 0.86
CA ASP A 413 -11.21 -23.65 0.70
C ASP A 413 -10.77 -24.40 -0.58
N HIS A 414 -10.79 -25.74 -0.55
CA HIS A 414 -10.47 -26.59 -1.69
C HIS A 414 -11.53 -26.51 -2.80
N VAL A 415 -12.73 -26.00 -2.49
CA VAL A 415 -13.85 -25.87 -3.44
C VAL A 415 -13.75 -24.58 -4.26
N ASN A 416 -13.48 -23.43 -3.63
CA ASN A 416 -13.32 -22.15 -4.31
C ASN A 416 -11.85 -21.71 -4.29
N THR A 417 -11.12 -22.05 -5.35
CA THR A 417 -9.67 -21.81 -5.42
C THR A 417 -9.28 -20.38 -5.82
N THR A 418 -10.26 -19.53 -6.11
CA THR A 418 -10.10 -18.14 -6.56
C THR A 418 -11.08 -17.22 -5.84
N THR A 419 -10.72 -15.95 -5.69
CA THR A 419 -11.57 -14.92 -5.09
C THR A 419 -12.67 -14.51 -6.09
N PRO A 420 -13.96 -14.65 -5.75
CA PRO A 420 -15.05 -14.25 -6.64
C PRO A 420 -15.21 -12.73 -6.72
N LEU A 421 -15.85 -12.25 -7.78
CA LEU A 421 -16.24 -10.84 -7.89
C LEU A 421 -17.31 -10.50 -6.84
N GLY A 422 -17.09 -9.41 -6.12
CA GLY A 422 -17.97 -8.91 -5.08
C GLY A 422 -19.22 -8.27 -5.66
N VAL A 423 -20.35 -8.45 -4.96
CA VAL A 423 -21.61 -7.80 -5.28
C VAL A 423 -21.70 -6.47 -4.52
N THR A 424 -22.12 -5.42 -5.23
CA THR A 424 -22.36 -4.10 -4.63
C THR A 424 -23.45 -4.16 -3.57
N ASP A 425 -23.24 -3.43 -2.49
CA ASP A 425 -24.20 -3.33 -1.39
C ASP A 425 -24.98 -2.01 -1.52
N GLU A 426 -26.27 -2.10 -1.83
CA GLU A 426 -27.13 -0.93 -2.06
C GLU A 426 -27.26 -0.03 -0.84
N GLU A 427 -27.25 -0.59 0.37
CA GLU A 427 -27.34 0.20 1.59
C GLU A 427 -26.05 1.00 1.83
N ARG A 428 -24.89 0.38 1.60
CA ARG A 428 -23.61 1.12 1.65
C ARG A 428 -23.53 2.20 0.59
N ARG A 429 -24.03 1.93 -0.62
CA ARG A 429 -24.06 2.93 -1.70
C ARG A 429 -24.86 4.18 -1.31
N LYS A 430 -26.00 4.04 -0.63
CA LYS A 430 -26.81 5.17 -0.12
C LYS A 430 -26.07 6.06 0.88
N MET A 431 -25.06 5.53 1.57
CA MET A 431 -24.26 6.27 2.55
C MET A 431 -23.13 7.11 1.92
N SER A 432 -22.91 6.98 0.60
CA SER A 432 -21.83 7.66 -0.14
C SER A 432 -22.33 8.87 -0.95
N GLY A 433 -21.41 9.60 -1.61
CA GLY A 433 -21.77 10.73 -2.47
C GLY A 433 -21.75 12.10 -1.77
N ALA A 434 -21.80 13.18 -2.56
CA ALA A 434 -21.66 14.55 -2.05
C ALA A 434 -22.82 15.04 -1.15
N PHE A 435 -23.96 14.34 -1.16
CA PHE A 435 -25.12 14.66 -0.32
C PHE A 435 -25.18 13.83 0.98
N GLY A 436 -24.32 12.83 1.13
CA GLY A 436 -24.18 12.05 2.36
C GLY A 436 -23.61 12.90 3.52
N ARG A 437 -23.92 12.52 4.76
CA ARG A 437 -23.34 13.19 5.94
C ARG A 437 -21.90 12.73 6.16
N GLY A 438 -20.96 13.69 6.13
CA GLY A 438 -19.55 13.44 6.47
C GLY A 438 -18.73 12.76 5.38
N THR A 439 -19.18 12.80 4.13
CA THR A 439 -18.46 12.15 3.01
C THR A 439 -17.30 12.99 2.51
N ILE A 440 -16.28 12.33 1.97
CA ILE A 440 -15.13 13.01 1.34
C ILE A 440 -15.56 13.88 0.15
N GLU A 441 -16.55 13.41 -0.62
CA GLU A 441 -17.05 14.13 -1.81
C GLU A 441 -17.75 15.44 -1.43
N LYS A 442 -18.40 15.52 -0.27
CA LYS A 442 -18.97 16.78 0.23
C LYS A 442 -17.88 17.81 0.51
N THR A 443 -16.76 17.35 1.09
CA THR A 443 -15.59 18.19 1.37
C THR A 443 -14.93 18.65 0.07
N ALA A 444 -14.72 17.73 -0.87
CA ALA A 444 -14.17 18.03 -2.19
C ALA A 444 -15.06 18.99 -3.00
N LEU A 445 -16.39 18.84 -2.91
CA LEU A 445 -17.36 19.74 -3.55
C LEU A 445 -17.31 21.14 -2.93
N PHE A 446 -17.26 21.24 -1.60
CA PHE A 446 -17.10 22.53 -0.92
C PHE A 446 -15.80 23.23 -1.35
N GLN A 447 -14.69 22.49 -1.42
CA GLN A 447 -13.41 22.99 -1.92
C GLN A 447 -13.49 23.43 -3.39
N LEU A 448 -14.25 22.70 -4.23
CA LEU A 448 -14.44 23.04 -5.63
C LEU A 448 -15.21 24.35 -5.78
N LEU A 449 -16.29 24.54 -5.02
CA LEU A 449 -17.07 25.77 -5.01
C LEU A 449 -16.23 26.95 -4.52
N LEU A 450 -15.45 26.75 -3.45
CA LEU A 450 -14.59 27.80 -2.88
C LEU A 450 -13.48 28.21 -3.85
N SER A 451 -12.79 27.25 -4.47
CA SER A 451 -11.73 27.53 -5.46
C SER A 451 -12.28 28.22 -6.71
N THR A 452 -13.46 27.81 -7.18
CA THR A 452 -14.15 28.47 -8.30
C THR A 452 -14.49 29.92 -7.96
N LEU A 453 -14.99 30.18 -6.75
CA LEU A 453 -15.28 31.53 -6.27
C LEU A 453 -14.02 32.40 -6.21
N MET A 454 -12.91 31.87 -5.67
CA MET A 454 -11.64 32.61 -5.61
C MET A 454 -11.11 32.97 -7.01
N LEU A 455 -11.17 32.02 -7.96
CA LEU A 455 -10.76 32.26 -9.35
C LEU A 455 -11.64 33.32 -10.02
N PHE A 456 -12.95 33.28 -9.80
CA PHE A 456 -13.88 34.29 -10.33
C PHE A 456 -13.60 35.67 -9.73
N SER A 457 -13.39 35.76 -8.41
CA SER A 457 -13.05 37.01 -7.74
C SER A 457 -11.71 37.59 -8.23
N LEU A 458 -10.71 36.74 -8.45
CA LEU A 458 -9.41 37.15 -9.00
C LEU A 458 -9.55 37.64 -10.46
N ALA A 459 -10.29 36.90 -11.29
CA ALA A 459 -10.54 37.29 -12.68
C ALA A 459 -11.31 38.62 -12.75
N TYR A 460 -12.31 38.80 -11.91
CA TYR A 460 -13.04 40.06 -11.78
C TYR A 460 -12.13 41.20 -11.34
N TYR A 461 -11.29 40.99 -10.32
CA TYR A 461 -10.32 41.98 -9.87
C TYR A 461 -9.35 42.38 -10.99
N VAL A 462 -8.72 41.42 -11.66
CA VAL A 462 -7.81 41.66 -12.80
C VAL A 462 -8.53 42.42 -13.91
N TRP A 463 -9.76 42.03 -14.25
CA TRP A 463 -10.57 42.72 -15.24
C TRP A 463 -10.85 44.18 -14.84
N THR A 464 -11.22 44.44 -13.59
CA THR A 464 -11.45 45.82 -13.10
C THR A 464 -10.16 46.66 -13.10
N VAL A 465 -9.00 46.08 -12.79
CA VAL A 465 -7.71 46.77 -12.86
C VAL A 465 -7.33 47.08 -14.31
N LEU A 466 -7.54 46.13 -15.23
CA LEU A 466 -7.31 46.35 -16.66
C LEU A 466 -8.23 47.43 -17.24
N GLN A 467 -9.50 47.49 -16.81
CA GLN A 467 -10.40 48.57 -17.25
C GLN A 467 -9.98 49.94 -16.72
N ARG A 468 -9.45 50.03 -15.49
CA ARG A 468 -8.95 51.30 -14.93
C ARG A 468 -7.68 51.78 -15.64
N THR A 469 -6.79 50.86 -16.02
CA THR A 469 -5.52 51.17 -16.69
C THR A 469 -5.65 51.44 -18.20
N GLN A 470 -6.79 51.11 -18.83
CA GLN A 470 -7.10 51.49 -20.21
C GLN A 470 -7.88 52.82 -20.32
N GLY A 471 -8.34 53.37 -19.19
CA GLY A 471 -9.06 54.64 -19.11
C GLY A 471 -8.21 55.84 -18.67
N GLU A 472 -6.94 55.59 -18.30
CA GLU A 472 -5.87 56.59 -18.15
C GLU A 472 -4.98 56.56 -19.40
#